data_AF-A0A2T2URQ9-F1
#
_entry.id   AF-A0A2T2URQ9-F1
#
_cell.length_a   1.000
_cell.length_b   1.000
_cell.length_c   1.000
_cell.angle_alpha   90.00
_cell.angle_beta   90.00
_cell.angle_gamma   90.00
#
_symmetry.space_group_name_H-M   'P 1'
#
loop_
_entity.id
_entity.type
_entity.pdbx_description
1 polymer ?
#
loop_
_entity_poly.entity_id
_entity_poly.type
_entity_poly.pdbx_seq_one_letter_code
_entity_poly.pdbx_strand_id
1 'polypeptide(L)'
;MLSQVWSSTTHGVEALPVELETNVASGMRGLSVVGLPRAAVRESFDRVRAALENNGIPVEWGRITINLAPADVPKESAAFDLPMAVGWVAASGDMVNGDILDRYWLTGELALDGTVRPVNGVLPMAMKAREEGYEGVLVPAENAAEAAVVNDLTVFPVETITEAFEILQDPHGSEAPEPFTNDLDAIFDEARRYRRDLSDVRGQENVKRALEVAAAGGHNALMVGPPGSGKTMLARRMPTILPPLTTDEALETTKIHSVSGDLQSEHGILATRPFRAPHHTISDAGLCGGGAHPTPGEISLAHNGVLFLDELPEFQRRVLEVLRQPMEEGRITISRAETTVTYPARFMLIASMNPCPCGHLNDPNQECVCTPAQVQRYLGKISGPLMDRIDLHVEGAPVDFDEMSAERTGESSATVRKRVVQAREQQSCRFGDAPDIYS
;
A
#
# COMPACT_ATOMS: atom_id res chain seq x y z
N MET A 1 17.03 -29.08 23.72
CA MET A 1 17.66 -28.73 22.44
C MET A 1 17.03 -27.43 21.98
N LEU A 2 17.84 -26.45 21.57
CA LEU A 2 17.42 -25.07 21.31
C LEU A 2 17.63 -24.76 19.82
N SER A 3 16.65 -24.13 19.18
CA SER A 3 16.78 -23.55 17.85
C SER A 3 16.34 -22.09 17.86
N GLN A 4 16.82 -21.33 16.90
CA GLN A 4 16.43 -19.94 16.65
C GLN A 4 15.98 -19.81 15.20
N VAL A 5 14.87 -19.10 14.98
CA VAL A 5 14.31 -18.82 13.65
C VAL A 5 13.85 -17.37 13.62
N TRP A 6 14.14 -16.66 12.54
CA TRP A 6 13.76 -15.27 12.37
C TRP A 6 12.50 -15.11 11.53
N SER A 7 11.59 -14.28 12.02
CA SER A 7 10.36 -13.86 11.36
C SER A 7 10.07 -12.39 11.66
N SER A 8 8.94 -11.86 11.20
CA SER A 8 8.56 -10.46 11.40
C SER A 8 7.06 -10.34 11.65
N THR A 9 6.66 -9.30 12.39
CA THR A 9 5.27 -8.82 12.42
C THR A 9 5.20 -7.41 11.86
N THR A 10 4.09 -7.06 11.22
CA THR A 10 3.86 -5.68 10.78
C THR A 10 3.36 -4.82 11.94
N HIS A 11 3.88 -3.60 12.01
CA HIS A 11 3.40 -2.54 12.89
C HIS A 11 3.19 -1.26 12.05
N GLY A 12 1.96 -1.06 11.61
CA GLY A 12 1.70 -0.10 10.54
C GLY A 12 2.33 -0.56 9.23
N VAL A 13 3.07 0.33 8.57
CA VAL A 13 3.78 0.03 7.31
C VAL A 13 5.17 -0.56 7.51
N GLU A 14 5.65 -0.64 8.74
CA GLU A 14 6.98 -1.19 9.04
C GLU A 14 6.87 -2.61 9.55
N ALA A 15 7.93 -3.38 9.36
CA ALA A 15 8.09 -4.70 9.97
C ALA A 15 9.00 -4.62 11.19
N LEU A 16 8.60 -5.30 12.26
CA LEU A 16 9.39 -5.48 13.46
C LEU A 16 9.93 -6.91 13.48
N PRO A 17 11.25 -7.09 13.72
CA PRO A 17 11.85 -8.40 13.80
C PRO A 17 11.27 -9.18 14.97
N VAL A 18 11.01 -10.46 14.74
CA VAL A 18 10.55 -11.42 15.74
C VAL A 18 11.48 -12.62 15.73
N GLU A 19 12.13 -12.84 16.86
CA GLU A 19 12.94 -14.02 17.10
C GLU A 19 12.07 -15.13 17.70
N LEU A 20 12.10 -16.31 17.09
CA LEU A 20 11.43 -17.51 17.56
C LEU A 20 12.47 -18.46 18.14
N GLU A 21 12.54 -18.54 19.46
CA GLU A 21 13.38 -19.51 20.15
C GLU A 21 12.54 -20.74 20.50
N THR A 22 12.93 -21.90 20.00
CA THR A 22 12.23 -23.16 20.29
C THR A 22 13.11 -24.07 21.12
N ASN A 23 12.62 -24.50 22.28
CA ASN A 23 13.28 -25.49 23.12
C ASN A 23 12.42 -26.75 23.28
N VAL A 24 13.02 -27.89 22.95
CA VAL A 24 12.45 -29.22 23.17
C VAL A 24 13.17 -29.88 24.34
N ALA A 25 12.40 -30.21 25.38
CA ALA A 25 12.89 -30.90 26.57
C ALA A 25 12.23 -32.28 26.72
N SER A 26 13.01 -33.26 27.18
CA SER A 26 12.49 -34.60 27.51
C SER A 26 11.54 -34.53 28.70
N GLY A 27 10.41 -35.24 28.64
CA GLY A 27 9.45 -35.28 29.73
C GLY A 27 8.01 -35.43 29.26
N MET A 28 7.07 -35.12 30.17
CA MET A 28 5.63 -35.17 29.86
C MET A 28 5.32 -34.19 28.73
N ARG A 29 4.58 -34.67 27.72
CA ARG A 29 4.14 -33.87 26.59
C ARG A 29 3.41 -32.63 27.08
N GLY A 30 3.81 -31.47 26.59
CA GLY A 30 3.23 -30.20 26.97
C GLY A 30 3.79 -29.07 26.13
N LEU A 31 2.96 -28.07 25.88
CA LEU A 31 3.32 -26.92 25.06
C LEU A 31 3.18 -25.63 25.85
N SER A 32 4.11 -24.71 25.63
CA SER A 32 3.98 -23.32 26.06
C SER A 32 4.50 -22.37 24.99
N VAL A 33 3.63 -21.51 24.47
CA VAL A 33 4.05 -20.35 23.67
C VAL A 33 4.09 -19.13 24.59
N VAL A 34 5.23 -18.45 24.67
CA VAL A 34 5.48 -17.30 25.54
C VAL A 34 5.90 -16.08 24.70
N GLY A 35 5.76 -14.86 25.24
CA GLY A 35 6.00 -13.61 24.48
C GLY A 35 4.74 -12.86 24.02
N LEU A 36 3.67 -12.91 24.83
CA LEU A 36 2.34 -12.33 24.57
C LEU A 36 1.67 -12.79 23.24
N PRO A 37 1.58 -14.11 22.96
CA PRO A 37 0.82 -14.58 21.81
C PRO A 37 -0.68 -14.35 22.03
N ARG A 38 -1.34 -13.73 21.04
CA ARG A 38 -2.82 -13.67 20.98
C ARG A 38 -3.42 -15.03 20.60
N ALA A 39 -4.75 -15.13 20.64
CA ALA A 39 -5.48 -16.39 20.43
C ALA A 39 -5.06 -17.11 19.13
N ALA A 40 -4.97 -16.39 18.01
CA ALA A 40 -4.57 -16.95 16.72
C ALA A 40 -3.22 -17.68 16.78
N VAL A 41 -2.20 -17.08 17.41
CA VAL A 41 -0.86 -17.68 17.57
C VAL A 41 -0.88 -18.87 18.54
N ARG A 42 -1.79 -18.89 19.52
CA ARG A 42 -1.97 -20.04 20.41
C ARG A 42 -2.64 -21.21 19.69
N GLU A 43 -3.55 -20.92 18.76
CA GLU A 43 -4.25 -21.91 17.93
C GLU A 43 -3.36 -22.44 16.79
N SER A 44 -2.36 -21.66 16.36
CA SER A 44 -1.36 -22.06 15.37
C SER A 44 -0.69 -23.40 15.65
N PHE A 45 -0.50 -23.78 16.92
CA PHE A 45 0.18 -25.03 17.23
C PHE A 45 -0.58 -26.27 16.77
N ASP A 46 -1.89 -26.34 16.98
CA ASP A 46 -2.67 -27.51 16.53
C ASP A 46 -2.56 -27.66 15.01
N ARG A 47 -2.41 -26.54 14.32
CA ARG A 47 -2.23 -26.48 12.87
C ARG A 47 -0.84 -26.87 12.41
N VAL A 48 0.21 -26.30 13.02
CA VAL A 48 1.61 -26.69 12.83
C VAL A 48 1.80 -28.18 13.07
N ARG A 49 1.23 -28.68 14.17
CA ARG A 49 1.30 -30.09 14.54
C ARG A 49 0.65 -30.97 13.48
N ALA A 50 -0.58 -30.66 13.09
CA ALA A 50 -1.30 -31.43 12.07
C ALA A 50 -0.54 -31.42 10.72
N ALA A 51 0.02 -30.28 10.33
CA ALA A 51 0.82 -30.14 9.12
C ALA A 51 2.04 -31.07 9.14
N LEU A 52 2.82 -31.06 10.23
CA LEU A 52 3.99 -31.93 10.38
C LEU A 52 3.61 -33.42 10.36
N GLU A 53 2.56 -33.80 11.10
CA GLU A 53 2.07 -35.18 11.16
C GLU A 53 1.57 -35.68 9.78
N ASN A 54 0.79 -34.86 9.07
CA ASN A 54 0.21 -35.23 7.77
C ASN A 54 1.24 -35.32 6.64
N ASN A 55 2.36 -34.60 6.75
CA ASN A 55 3.44 -34.64 5.76
C ASN A 55 4.55 -35.63 6.14
N GLY A 56 4.37 -36.41 7.21
CA GLY A 56 5.35 -37.42 7.62
C GLY A 56 6.68 -36.84 8.09
N ILE A 57 6.70 -35.58 8.53
CA ILE A 57 7.91 -34.90 8.97
C ILE A 57 8.24 -35.34 10.40
N PRO A 58 9.43 -35.94 10.64
CA PRO A 58 9.77 -36.48 11.94
C PRO A 58 10.03 -35.36 12.96
N VAL A 59 9.36 -35.44 14.12
CA VAL A 59 9.57 -34.53 15.25
C VAL A 59 9.63 -35.27 16.59
N GLU A 60 10.43 -34.72 17.52
CA GLU A 60 10.48 -35.22 18.88
C GLU A 60 9.29 -34.70 19.69
N TRP A 61 8.63 -35.64 20.37
CA TRP A 61 7.46 -35.36 21.19
C TRP A 61 7.86 -35.22 22.66
N GLY A 62 8.10 -33.98 23.08
CA GLY A 62 8.50 -33.64 24.45
C GLY A 62 7.69 -32.48 25.04
N ARG A 63 8.29 -31.80 26.01
CA ARG A 63 7.82 -30.49 26.46
C ARG A 63 8.42 -29.43 25.54
N ILE A 64 7.58 -28.80 24.74
CA ILE A 64 7.96 -27.81 23.73
C ILE A 64 7.67 -26.42 24.27
N THR A 65 8.64 -25.52 24.17
CA THR A 65 8.48 -24.11 24.53
C THR A 65 8.94 -23.25 23.36
N ILE A 66 8.05 -22.39 22.87
CA ILE A 66 8.34 -21.43 21.80
C ILE A 66 8.24 -20.03 22.39
N ASN A 67 9.34 -19.28 22.39
CA ASN A 67 9.40 -17.91 22.83
C ASN A 67 9.41 -16.97 21.63
N LEU A 68 8.53 -15.96 21.63
CA LEU A 68 8.43 -14.94 20.58
C LEU A 68 8.93 -13.59 21.13
N ALA A 69 10.18 -13.23 20.81
CA ALA A 69 10.78 -11.97 21.23
C ALA A 69 10.69 -10.90 20.13
N PRO A 70 10.51 -9.61 20.47
CA PRO A 70 10.45 -9.02 21.82
C PRO A 70 9.03 -9.07 22.41
N ALA A 71 8.89 -9.33 23.72
CA ALA A 71 7.61 -9.66 24.35
C ALA A 71 6.60 -8.51 24.47
N ASP A 72 7.02 -7.27 24.22
CA ASP A 72 6.23 -6.03 24.30
C ASP A 72 5.44 -5.73 23.02
N VAL A 73 5.79 -6.38 21.91
CA VAL A 73 5.08 -6.25 20.63
C VAL A 73 3.99 -7.33 20.54
N PRO A 74 2.72 -6.98 20.23
CA PRO A 74 1.68 -7.97 19.95
C PRO A 74 1.98 -8.78 18.69
N LYS A 75 1.89 -10.12 18.76
CA LYS A 75 2.00 -11.01 17.60
C LYS A 75 0.59 -11.42 17.20
N GLU A 76 0.12 -10.90 16.07
CA GLU A 76 -1.28 -10.98 15.67
C GLU A 76 -1.53 -11.90 14.47
N SER A 77 -0.49 -12.46 13.86
CA SER A 77 -0.58 -13.14 12.57
C SER A 77 -0.35 -14.64 12.66
N ALA A 78 -1.07 -15.40 11.82
CA ALA A 78 -0.76 -16.80 11.53
C ALA A 78 0.51 -16.96 10.66
N ALA A 79 1.15 -15.86 10.26
CA ALA A 79 2.42 -15.84 9.56
C ALA A 79 3.58 -16.52 10.31
N PHE A 80 3.38 -16.82 11.60
CA PHE A 80 4.37 -17.52 12.41
C PHE A 80 4.25 -19.05 12.34
N ASP A 81 3.26 -19.61 11.64
CA ASP A 81 3.04 -21.06 11.61
C ASP A 81 4.24 -21.78 10.95
N LEU A 82 4.69 -21.33 9.78
CA LEU A 82 5.86 -21.88 9.11
C LEU A 82 7.15 -21.78 9.96
N PRO A 83 7.55 -20.59 10.46
CA PRO A 83 8.76 -20.49 11.29
C PRO A 83 8.65 -21.26 12.61
N MET A 84 7.45 -21.39 13.21
CA MET A 84 7.24 -22.26 14.37
C MET A 84 7.48 -23.74 14.04
N ALA A 85 7.00 -24.20 12.89
CA ALA A 85 7.18 -25.58 12.45
C ALA A 85 8.67 -25.89 12.20
N VAL A 86 9.36 -24.99 11.51
CA VAL A 86 10.80 -25.09 11.23
C VAL A 86 11.61 -25.08 12.53
N GLY A 87 11.32 -24.15 13.44
CA GLY A 87 11.98 -24.10 14.74
C GLY A 87 11.77 -25.38 15.56
N TRP A 88 10.57 -25.94 15.56
CA TRP A 88 10.31 -27.19 16.26
C TRP A 88 11.09 -28.37 15.66
N VAL A 89 11.11 -28.51 14.34
CA VAL A 89 11.90 -29.57 13.69
C VAL A 89 13.40 -29.40 13.95
N ALA A 90 13.93 -28.18 13.81
CA ALA A 90 15.33 -27.88 14.07
C ALA A 90 15.73 -28.12 15.55
N ALA A 91 14.85 -27.84 16.49
CA ALA A 91 15.09 -28.13 17.92
C ALA A 91 14.92 -29.62 18.27
N SER A 92 14.33 -30.43 17.38
CA SER A 92 14.05 -31.86 17.62
C SER A 92 15.10 -32.81 17.03
N GLY A 93 15.96 -32.36 16.12
CA GLY A 93 16.96 -33.23 15.50
C GLY A 93 17.80 -32.53 14.43
N ASP A 94 18.62 -33.30 13.71
CA ASP A 94 19.64 -32.79 12.79
C ASP A 94 19.10 -32.49 11.37
N MET A 95 17.78 -32.44 11.18
CA MET A 95 17.15 -32.30 9.86
C MET A 95 17.36 -30.90 9.25
N VAL A 96 17.66 -29.90 10.09
CA VAL A 96 17.92 -28.52 9.68
C VAL A 96 19.14 -28.01 10.43
N ASN A 97 20.12 -27.49 9.70
CA ASN A 97 21.31 -26.89 10.31
C ASN A 97 20.99 -25.47 10.81
N GLY A 98 21.31 -25.18 12.08
CA GLY A 98 21.18 -23.84 12.67
C GLY A 98 21.92 -22.76 11.88
N ASP A 99 23.09 -23.07 11.31
CA ASP A 99 23.88 -22.12 10.50
C ASP A 99 23.15 -21.67 9.22
N ILE A 100 22.17 -22.45 8.75
CA ILE A 100 21.33 -22.10 7.60
C ILE A 100 20.18 -21.21 8.06
N LEU A 101 19.58 -21.50 9.22
CA LEU A 101 18.50 -20.69 9.80
C LEU A 101 18.92 -19.26 10.11
N ASP A 102 20.19 -19.03 10.45
CA ASP A 102 20.74 -17.70 10.69
C ASP A 102 20.88 -16.84 9.42
N ARG A 103 20.68 -17.43 8.22
CA ARG A 103 20.81 -16.75 6.93
C ARG A 103 19.48 -16.42 6.28
N TYR A 104 18.42 -17.09 6.71
CA TYR A 104 17.11 -17.00 6.07
C TYR A 104 16.03 -16.53 7.03
N TRP A 105 15.11 -15.74 6.48
CA TRP A 105 13.95 -15.22 7.20
C TRP A 105 12.69 -15.92 6.74
N LEU A 106 11.81 -16.29 7.67
CA LEU A 106 10.67 -17.16 7.37
C LEU A 106 9.34 -16.50 7.70
N THR A 107 8.35 -16.65 6.83
CA THR A 107 6.97 -16.20 7.06
C THR A 107 6.00 -17.08 6.29
N GLY A 108 4.83 -17.35 6.86
CA GLY A 108 3.77 -18.10 6.20
C GLY A 108 2.78 -18.73 7.17
N GLU A 109 1.51 -18.76 6.78
CA GLU A 109 0.48 -19.53 7.47
C GLU A 109 0.49 -20.98 6.97
N LEU A 110 0.37 -21.96 7.86
CA LEU A 110 0.25 -23.36 7.47
C LEU A 110 -1.21 -23.77 7.45
N ALA A 111 -1.63 -24.55 6.46
CA ALA A 111 -2.84 -25.33 6.53
C ALA A 111 -2.57 -26.69 7.23
N LEU A 112 -3.64 -27.39 7.64
CA LEU A 112 -3.51 -28.70 8.31
C LEU A 112 -2.85 -29.77 7.43
N ASP A 113 -2.90 -29.62 6.11
CA ASP A 113 -2.27 -30.51 5.14
C ASP A 113 -0.83 -30.11 4.80
N GLY A 114 -0.30 -29.04 5.40
CA GLY A 114 1.04 -28.53 5.14
C GLY A 114 1.16 -27.55 3.98
N THR A 115 0.05 -27.17 3.32
CA THR A 115 0.05 -26.07 2.36
C THR A 115 0.46 -24.76 3.05
N VAL A 116 1.34 -23.98 2.44
CA VAL A 116 1.74 -22.65 2.93
C VAL A 116 0.85 -21.60 2.27
N ARG A 117 0.08 -20.88 3.10
CA ARG A 117 -0.90 -19.87 2.69
C ARG A 117 -0.32 -18.47 2.73
N PRO A 118 -0.81 -17.57 1.86
CA PRO A 118 -0.37 -16.19 1.80
C PRO A 118 -0.64 -15.44 3.10
N VAL A 119 0.21 -14.46 3.37
CA VAL A 119 0.11 -13.57 4.54
C VAL A 119 0.20 -12.12 4.09
N ASN A 120 -0.36 -11.22 4.88
CA ASN A 120 -0.29 -9.79 4.60
C ASN A 120 1.05 -9.21 5.07
N GLY A 121 1.52 -8.16 4.41
CA GLY A 121 2.70 -7.45 4.85
C GLY A 121 4.04 -8.10 4.47
N VAL A 122 4.11 -8.94 3.43
CA VAL A 122 5.36 -9.62 3.07
C VAL A 122 6.42 -8.64 2.58
N LEU A 123 6.06 -7.60 1.81
CA LEU A 123 7.01 -6.59 1.36
C LEU A 123 7.79 -5.92 2.51
N PRO A 124 7.15 -5.31 3.52
CA PRO A 124 7.90 -4.73 4.63
C PRO A 124 8.71 -5.77 5.41
N MET A 125 8.26 -7.02 5.52
CA MET A 125 9.05 -8.10 6.14
C MET A 125 10.32 -8.42 5.33
N ALA A 126 10.21 -8.53 4.01
CA ALA A 126 11.34 -8.78 3.11
C ALA A 126 12.33 -7.60 3.12
N MET A 127 11.83 -6.37 3.10
CA MET A 127 12.69 -5.18 3.23
C MET A 127 13.45 -5.18 4.56
N LYS A 128 12.79 -5.56 5.65
CA LYS A 128 13.43 -5.67 6.97
C LYS A 128 14.48 -6.78 7.00
N ALA A 129 14.22 -7.93 6.38
CA ALA A 129 15.18 -9.01 6.26
C ALA A 129 16.47 -8.57 5.54
N ARG A 130 16.31 -7.86 4.42
CA ARG A 130 17.45 -7.27 3.70
C ARG A 130 18.19 -6.23 4.55
N GLU A 131 17.48 -5.35 5.25
CA GLU A 131 18.08 -4.32 6.12
C GLU A 131 18.93 -4.93 7.25
N GLU A 132 18.50 -6.05 7.82
CA GLU A 132 19.24 -6.80 8.84
C GLU A 132 20.35 -7.70 8.26
N GLY A 133 20.49 -7.76 6.93
CA GLY A 133 21.59 -8.43 6.25
C GLY A 133 21.42 -9.94 6.00
N TYR A 134 20.17 -10.43 5.95
CA TYR A 134 19.88 -11.84 5.64
C TYR A 134 20.10 -12.14 4.15
N GLU A 135 20.50 -13.38 3.84
CA GLU A 135 20.77 -13.83 2.46
C GLU A 135 19.46 -14.01 1.65
N GLY A 136 18.37 -14.37 2.32
CA GLY A 136 17.08 -14.56 1.66
C GLY A 136 15.89 -14.71 2.60
N VAL A 137 14.72 -14.85 1.98
CA VAL A 137 13.43 -15.08 2.65
C VAL A 137 12.75 -16.32 2.07
N LEU A 138 12.10 -17.10 2.93
CA LEU A 138 11.12 -18.11 2.52
C LEU A 138 9.74 -17.53 2.78
N VAL A 139 8.95 -17.42 1.72
CA VAL A 139 7.61 -16.81 1.72
C VAL A 139 6.61 -17.74 1.05
N PRO A 140 5.31 -17.62 1.35
CA PRO A 140 4.29 -18.33 0.59
C PRO A 140 4.44 -18.05 -0.91
N ALA A 141 4.28 -19.05 -1.76
CA ALA A 141 4.49 -18.90 -3.21
C ALA A 141 3.64 -17.75 -3.81
N GLU A 142 2.41 -17.57 -3.32
CA GLU A 142 1.52 -16.47 -3.72
C GLU A 142 2.06 -15.06 -3.34
N ASN A 143 2.92 -14.95 -2.33
CA ASN A 143 3.58 -13.70 -1.93
C ASN A 143 4.98 -13.52 -2.56
N ALA A 144 5.48 -14.49 -3.33
CA ALA A 144 6.85 -14.45 -3.85
C ALA A 144 7.11 -13.24 -4.75
N ALA A 145 6.14 -12.89 -5.61
CA ALA A 145 6.24 -11.72 -6.47
C ALA A 145 6.39 -10.41 -5.68
N GLU A 146 5.74 -10.32 -4.51
CA GLU A 146 5.78 -9.15 -3.62
C GLU A 146 7.13 -9.05 -2.88
N ALA A 147 7.66 -10.16 -2.39
CA ALA A 147 8.98 -10.20 -1.76
C ALA A 147 10.11 -9.90 -2.77
N ALA A 148 9.99 -10.40 -4.00
CA ALA A 148 11.02 -10.30 -5.04
C ALA A 148 11.20 -8.89 -5.63
N VAL A 149 10.38 -7.93 -5.21
CA VAL A 149 10.58 -6.50 -5.49
C VAL A 149 11.78 -5.95 -4.72
N VAL A 150 12.19 -6.61 -3.64
CA VAL A 150 13.33 -6.23 -2.82
C VAL A 150 14.62 -6.71 -3.48
N ASN A 151 15.39 -5.77 -4.02
CA ASN A 151 16.72 -6.05 -4.56
C ASN A 151 17.67 -6.62 -3.49
N ASP A 152 18.67 -7.39 -3.94
CA ASP A 152 19.73 -7.97 -3.09
C ASP A 152 19.20 -8.88 -1.97
N LEU A 153 18.07 -9.56 -2.21
CA LEU A 153 17.50 -10.54 -1.31
C LEU A 153 17.00 -11.76 -2.11
N THR A 154 17.46 -12.95 -1.75
CA THR A 154 17.00 -14.18 -2.43
C THR A 154 15.61 -14.54 -1.94
N VAL A 155 14.65 -14.70 -2.85
CA VAL A 155 13.26 -15.04 -2.48
C VAL A 155 12.96 -16.48 -2.86
N PHE A 156 12.67 -17.31 -1.87
CA PHE A 156 12.24 -18.68 -2.09
C PHE A 156 10.72 -18.79 -1.96
N PRO A 157 10.00 -19.11 -3.06
CA PRO A 157 8.58 -19.42 -3.00
C PRO A 157 8.37 -20.79 -2.35
N VAL A 158 7.44 -20.86 -1.42
CA VAL A 158 7.08 -22.10 -0.72
C VAL A 158 5.59 -22.37 -0.89
N GLU A 159 5.23 -23.46 -1.55
CA GLU A 159 3.85 -23.95 -1.66
C GLU A 159 3.51 -24.91 -0.51
N THR A 160 4.49 -25.70 -0.05
CA THR A 160 4.30 -26.68 1.01
C THR A 160 5.40 -26.64 2.07
N ILE A 161 5.06 -27.06 3.29
CA ILE A 161 6.03 -27.18 4.38
C ILE A 161 7.23 -28.08 4.03
N THR A 162 7.01 -29.09 3.18
CA THR A 162 8.07 -30.01 2.71
C THR A 162 9.12 -29.25 1.91
N GLU A 163 8.68 -28.41 0.96
CA GLU A 163 9.58 -27.57 0.15
C GLU A 163 10.41 -26.62 1.03
N ALA A 164 9.81 -26.07 2.09
CA ALA A 164 10.58 -25.25 3.04
C ALA A 164 11.74 -26.03 3.66
N PHE A 165 11.53 -27.29 4.03
CA PHE A 165 12.60 -28.14 4.57
C PHE A 165 13.62 -28.55 3.51
N GLU A 166 13.21 -28.78 2.27
CA GLU A 166 14.12 -29.07 1.15
C GLU A 166 15.06 -27.88 0.90
N ILE A 167 14.53 -26.65 0.87
CA ILE A 167 15.30 -25.41 0.76
C ILE A 167 16.28 -25.27 1.93
N LEU A 168 15.83 -25.52 3.16
CA LEU A 168 16.67 -25.36 4.36
C LEU A 168 17.73 -26.45 4.52
N GLN A 169 17.59 -27.59 3.84
CA GLN A 169 18.62 -28.65 3.83
C GLN A 169 19.71 -28.35 2.81
N ASP A 170 19.32 -27.94 1.59
CA ASP A 170 20.26 -27.59 0.54
C ASP A 170 19.70 -26.45 -0.33
N PRO A 171 19.94 -25.18 0.04
CA PRO A 171 19.44 -24.02 -0.71
C PRO A 171 19.98 -23.92 -2.16
N HIS A 172 21.03 -24.67 -2.47
CA HIS A 172 21.64 -24.73 -3.81
C HIS A 172 21.48 -26.11 -4.47
N GLY A 173 20.69 -26.99 -3.86
CA GLY A 173 20.43 -28.33 -4.33
C GLY A 173 19.51 -28.34 -5.55
N SER A 174 19.59 -29.41 -6.33
CA SER A 174 18.72 -29.60 -7.50
C SER A 174 17.25 -29.89 -7.16
N GLU A 175 16.97 -30.22 -5.90
CA GLU A 175 15.62 -30.55 -5.40
C GLU A 175 14.93 -29.32 -4.78
N ALA A 176 15.66 -28.27 -4.43
CA ALA A 176 15.06 -27.05 -3.88
C ALA A 176 14.37 -26.23 -4.99
N PRO A 177 13.19 -25.62 -4.71
CA PRO A 177 12.57 -24.62 -5.58
C PRO A 177 13.56 -23.53 -5.99
N GLU A 178 13.53 -23.15 -7.27
CA GLU A 178 14.34 -22.05 -7.77
C GLU A 178 13.91 -20.73 -7.12
N PRO A 179 14.87 -19.83 -6.79
CA PRO A 179 14.53 -18.50 -6.32
C PRO A 179 13.62 -17.75 -7.31
N PHE A 180 12.60 -17.10 -6.78
CA PHE A 180 11.71 -16.26 -7.58
C PHE A 180 12.41 -14.95 -7.93
N THR A 181 12.47 -14.62 -9.22
CA THR A 181 13.01 -13.36 -9.72
C THR A 181 11.94 -12.58 -10.45
N ASN A 182 11.96 -11.25 -10.31
CA ASN A 182 11.02 -10.36 -10.97
C ASN A 182 11.75 -9.36 -11.87
N ASP A 183 11.27 -9.16 -13.10
CA ASP A 183 11.83 -8.16 -14.02
C ASP A 183 11.15 -6.81 -13.77
N LEU A 184 11.71 -6.04 -12.82
CA LEU A 184 11.17 -4.75 -12.43
C LEU A 184 11.13 -3.76 -13.60
N ASP A 185 12.14 -3.75 -14.47
CA ASP A 185 12.21 -2.83 -15.60
C ASP A 185 11.04 -3.08 -16.57
N ALA A 186 10.77 -4.35 -16.89
CA ALA A 186 9.63 -4.73 -17.71
C ALA A 186 8.29 -4.32 -17.07
N ILE A 187 8.13 -4.53 -15.75
CA ILE A 187 6.92 -4.16 -15.00
C ILE A 187 6.69 -2.66 -15.05
N PHE A 188 7.71 -1.84 -14.77
CA PHE A 188 7.60 -0.38 -14.83
C PHE A 188 7.29 0.11 -16.24
N ASP A 189 7.84 -0.53 -17.27
CA ASP A 189 7.55 -0.18 -18.66
C ASP A 189 6.13 -0.53 -19.10
N GLU A 190 5.59 -1.65 -18.63
CA GLU A 190 4.19 -1.99 -18.83
C GLU A 190 3.25 -1.03 -18.09
N ALA A 191 3.57 -0.73 -16.82
CA ALA A 191 2.78 0.16 -15.97
C ALA A 191 2.64 1.59 -16.54
N ARG A 192 3.62 2.06 -17.33
CA ARG A 192 3.57 3.35 -18.03
C ARG A 192 2.46 3.41 -19.11
N ARG A 193 1.86 2.29 -19.48
CA ARG A 193 0.79 2.17 -20.48
C ARG A 193 -0.58 2.27 -19.81
N TYR A 194 -1.12 3.48 -19.77
CA TYR A 194 -2.46 3.72 -19.23
C TYR A 194 -3.54 3.39 -20.26
N ARG A 195 -4.63 2.77 -19.80
CA ARG A 195 -5.84 2.52 -20.63
C ARG A 195 -6.64 3.80 -20.93
N ARG A 196 -6.46 4.85 -20.14
CA ARG A 196 -7.16 6.13 -20.29
C ARG A 196 -6.18 7.17 -20.84
N ASP A 197 -6.66 8.02 -21.74
CA ASP A 197 -5.85 9.08 -22.31
C ASP A 197 -6.57 10.44 -22.21
N LEU A 198 -5.80 11.51 -22.00
CA LEU A 198 -6.28 12.88 -22.00
C LEU A 198 -6.87 13.30 -23.35
N SER A 199 -6.42 12.69 -24.45
CA SER A 199 -6.95 12.93 -25.79
C SER A 199 -8.43 12.56 -25.93
N ASP A 200 -8.93 11.67 -25.06
CA ASP A 200 -10.35 11.29 -25.02
C ASP A 200 -11.26 12.45 -24.58
N VAL A 201 -10.72 13.41 -23.83
CA VAL A 201 -11.49 14.55 -23.33
C VAL A 201 -11.50 15.63 -24.40
N ARG A 202 -12.68 15.92 -24.94
CA ARG A 202 -12.87 16.99 -25.94
C ARG A 202 -13.09 18.34 -25.24
N GLY A 203 -12.49 19.40 -25.78
CA GLY A 203 -12.53 20.74 -25.19
C GLY A 203 -11.81 20.84 -23.84
N GLN A 204 -12.22 21.82 -23.01
CA GLN A 204 -11.68 22.09 -21.67
C GLN A 204 -10.17 22.37 -21.64
N GLU A 205 -9.61 23.03 -22.65
CA GLU A 205 -8.17 23.28 -22.76
C GLU A 205 -7.61 24.08 -21.57
N ASN A 206 -8.40 25.03 -21.03
CA ASN A 206 -8.05 25.76 -19.82
C ASN A 206 -7.90 24.83 -18.61
N VAL A 207 -8.81 23.85 -18.45
CA VAL A 207 -8.77 22.89 -17.35
C VAL A 207 -7.63 21.90 -17.52
N LYS A 208 -7.43 21.37 -18.74
CA LYS A 208 -6.29 20.49 -19.06
C LYS A 208 -4.96 21.18 -18.77
N ARG A 209 -4.83 22.45 -19.17
CA ARG A 209 -3.62 23.24 -18.93
C ARG A 209 -3.41 23.48 -17.43
N ALA A 210 -4.46 23.78 -16.68
CA ALA A 210 -4.36 23.94 -15.23
C ALA A 210 -3.95 22.63 -14.54
N LEU A 211 -4.48 21.48 -14.98
CA LEU A 211 -4.07 20.16 -14.47
C LEU A 211 -2.64 19.81 -14.87
N GLU A 212 -2.16 20.19 -16.05
CA GLU A 212 -0.74 20.06 -16.41
C GLU A 212 0.17 20.86 -15.47
N VAL A 213 -0.20 22.11 -15.17
CA VAL A 213 0.52 22.94 -14.19
C VAL A 213 0.48 22.31 -12.80
N ALA A 214 -0.68 21.76 -12.40
CA ALA A 214 -0.83 21.06 -11.13
C ALA A 214 0.08 19.83 -11.05
N ALA A 215 0.13 19.03 -12.11
CA ALA A 215 0.98 17.85 -12.21
C ALA A 215 2.47 18.21 -12.10
N ALA A 216 2.89 19.27 -12.79
CA ALA A 216 4.26 19.76 -12.80
C ALA A 216 4.69 20.24 -11.40
N GLY A 217 3.88 21.09 -10.77
CA GLY A 217 4.20 21.68 -9.47
C GLY A 217 3.84 20.83 -8.25
N GLY A 218 3.11 19.72 -8.41
CA GLY A 218 2.61 18.94 -7.28
C GLY A 218 1.46 19.64 -6.54
N HIS A 219 0.70 20.50 -7.23
CA HIS A 219 -0.35 21.31 -6.63
C HIS A 219 -1.68 20.59 -6.47
N ASN A 220 -2.41 20.96 -5.42
CA ASN A 220 -3.80 20.58 -5.24
C ASN A 220 -4.70 21.43 -6.14
N ALA A 221 -5.73 20.83 -6.72
CA ALA A 221 -6.61 21.52 -7.66
C ALA A 221 -8.09 21.26 -7.38
N LEU A 222 -8.90 22.30 -7.57
CA LEU A 222 -10.35 22.28 -7.45
C LEU A 222 -10.99 22.70 -8.77
N MET A 223 -11.82 21.82 -9.33
CA MET A 223 -12.60 22.06 -10.53
C MET A 223 -14.02 22.48 -10.16
N VAL A 224 -14.39 23.72 -10.47
CA VAL A 224 -15.74 24.25 -10.26
C VAL A 224 -16.45 24.31 -11.61
N GLY A 225 -17.62 23.69 -11.72
CA GLY A 225 -18.41 23.81 -12.94
C GLY A 225 -19.72 23.05 -12.89
N PRO A 226 -20.62 23.25 -13.86
CA PRO A 226 -21.93 22.61 -13.88
C PRO A 226 -21.83 21.07 -14.03
N PRO A 227 -22.90 20.33 -13.71
CA PRO A 227 -22.96 18.89 -13.97
C PRO A 227 -22.72 18.59 -15.46
N GLY A 228 -22.09 17.45 -15.75
CA GLY A 228 -21.80 17.04 -17.12
C GLY A 228 -20.58 17.70 -17.78
N SER A 229 -19.87 18.61 -17.11
CA SER A 229 -18.69 19.29 -17.66
C SER A 229 -17.41 18.43 -17.78
N GLY A 230 -17.47 17.14 -17.45
CA GLY A 230 -16.35 16.21 -17.60
C GLY A 230 -15.31 16.23 -16.47
N LYS A 231 -15.59 16.88 -15.32
CA LYS A 231 -14.67 16.97 -14.16
C LYS A 231 -14.14 15.61 -13.68
N THR A 232 -15.05 14.66 -13.44
CA THR A 232 -14.71 13.30 -13.03
C THR A 232 -13.90 12.56 -14.12
N MET A 233 -14.19 12.85 -15.40
CA MET A 233 -13.48 12.26 -16.54
C MET A 233 -12.03 12.76 -16.62
N LEU A 234 -11.80 14.05 -16.38
CA LEU A 234 -10.48 14.68 -16.29
C LEU A 234 -9.71 14.18 -15.06
N ALA A 235 -10.33 14.17 -13.87
CA ALA A 235 -9.69 13.70 -12.64
C ALA A 235 -9.16 12.27 -12.77
N ARG A 236 -9.95 11.36 -13.36
CA ARG A 236 -9.58 9.96 -13.61
C ARG A 236 -8.42 9.76 -14.58
N ARG A 237 -7.98 10.81 -15.27
CA ARG A 237 -6.81 10.84 -16.16
C ARG A 237 -5.61 11.54 -15.55
N MET A 238 -5.76 12.15 -14.37
CA MET A 238 -4.66 12.81 -13.67
C MET A 238 -3.44 11.89 -13.45
N PRO A 239 -3.60 10.62 -13.01
CA PRO A 239 -2.47 9.71 -12.85
C PRO A 239 -1.65 9.47 -14.14
N THR A 240 -2.29 9.64 -15.30
CA THR A 240 -1.68 9.36 -16.60
C THR A 240 -0.71 10.46 -17.07
N ILE A 241 -0.84 11.67 -16.51
CA ILE A 241 0.00 12.82 -16.82
C ILE A 241 1.02 13.16 -15.73
N LEU A 242 0.87 12.57 -14.54
CA LEU A 242 1.85 12.68 -13.46
C LEU A 242 3.18 12.03 -13.86
N PRO A 243 4.30 12.46 -13.26
CA PRO A 243 5.56 11.75 -13.39
C PRO A 243 5.40 10.29 -12.96
N PRO A 244 6.12 9.35 -13.61
CA PRO A 244 6.11 7.96 -13.18
C PRO A 244 6.59 7.84 -11.72
N LEU A 245 6.20 6.75 -11.05
CA LEU A 245 6.77 6.42 -9.74
C LEU A 245 8.25 6.10 -9.90
N THR A 246 9.07 6.61 -8.99
CA THR A 246 10.40 6.07 -8.74
C THR A 246 10.29 4.71 -8.05
N THR A 247 11.37 3.94 -8.03
CA THR A 247 11.40 2.64 -7.34
C THR A 247 11.08 2.79 -5.85
N ASP A 248 11.63 3.81 -5.19
CA ASP A 248 11.40 4.07 -3.77
C ASP A 248 9.94 4.47 -3.49
N GLU A 249 9.37 5.37 -4.30
CA GLU A 249 7.95 5.73 -4.17
C GLU A 249 7.03 4.52 -4.40
N ALA A 250 7.38 3.66 -5.36
CA ALA A 250 6.60 2.45 -5.65
C ALA A 250 6.68 1.45 -4.48
N LEU A 251 7.86 1.25 -3.88
CA LEU A 251 8.04 0.43 -2.68
C LEU A 251 7.24 1.00 -1.49
N GLU A 252 7.35 2.30 -1.22
CA GLU A 252 6.63 2.97 -0.11
C GLU A 252 5.11 2.85 -0.28
N THR A 253 4.59 3.10 -1.49
CA THR A 253 3.17 2.92 -1.79
C THR A 253 2.75 1.46 -1.67
N THR A 254 3.56 0.52 -2.17
CA THR A 254 3.23 -0.92 -2.12
C THR A 254 3.18 -1.42 -0.68
N LYS A 255 4.04 -0.96 0.23
CA LYS A 255 4.01 -1.32 1.66
C LYS A 255 2.62 -1.09 2.28
N ILE A 256 1.96 0.02 1.95
CA ILE A 256 0.64 0.37 2.51
C ILE A 256 -0.43 -0.63 2.08
N HIS A 257 -0.45 -1.00 0.80
CA HIS A 257 -1.45 -1.91 0.23
C HIS A 257 -1.17 -3.38 0.61
N SER A 258 0.10 -3.73 0.76
CA SER A 258 0.54 -5.02 1.29
C SER A 258 0.01 -5.28 2.70
N VAL A 259 0.11 -4.29 3.59
CA VAL A 259 -0.39 -4.40 4.96
C VAL A 259 -1.92 -4.39 5.02
N SER A 260 -2.59 -3.69 4.11
CA SER A 260 -4.06 -3.69 4.06
C SER A 260 -4.66 -4.97 3.47
N GLY A 261 -3.83 -5.81 2.83
CA GLY A 261 -4.30 -6.99 2.10
C GLY A 261 -5.03 -6.64 0.79
N ASP A 262 -4.91 -5.39 0.31
CA ASP A 262 -5.56 -4.90 -0.92
C ASP A 262 -4.58 -4.85 -2.11
N LEU A 263 -3.43 -5.51 -2.03
CA LEU A 263 -2.45 -5.52 -3.11
C LEU A 263 -2.99 -6.30 -4.32
N GLN A 264 -3.65 -5.59 -5.24
CA GLN A 264 -4.23 -6.14 -6.47
C GLN A 264 -3.22 -6.19 -7.64
N SER A 265 -1.94 -6.45 -7.35
CA SER A 265 -0.88 -6.51 -8.37
C SER A 265 -0.43 -7.94 -8.62
N GLU A 266 -0.56 -8.41 -9.87
CA GLU A 266 -0.02 -9.71 -10.30
C GLU A 266 1.51 -9.78 -10.14
N HIS A 267 2.18 -8.61 -10.12
CA HIS A 267 3.63 -8.50 -10.05
C HIS A 267 4.16 -8.13 -8.67
N GLY A 268 3.30 -8.07 -7.63
CA GLY A 268 3.72 -7.78 -6.27
C GLY A 268 4.16 -6.33 -5.99
N ILE A 269 4.12 -5.43 -6.99
CA ILE A 269 4.45 -4.00 -6.86
C ILE A 269 3.38 -3.12 -7.50
N LEU A 270 3.10 -1.97 -6.89
CA LEU A 270 2.31 -0.89 -7.49
C LEU A 270 3.20 0.04 -8.31
N ALA A 271 3.33 -0.26 -9.60
CA ALA A 271 4.12 0.53 -10.55
C ALA A 271 3.37 1.72 -11.18
N THR A 272 2.09 1.95 -10.81
CA THR A 272 1.30 3.11 -11.25
C THR A 272 0.86 3.97 -10.08
N ARG A 273 0.79 5.29 -10.30
CA ARG A 273 0.25 6.28 -9.35
C ARG A 273 -1.17 5.86 -8.92
N PRO A 274 -1.43 5.59 -7.62
CA PRO A 274 -2.77 5.22 -7.16
C PRO A 274 -3.80 6.33 -7.43
N PHE A 275 -5.05 5.92 -7.65
CA PHE A 275 -6.18 6.85 -7.76
C PHE A 275 -7.30 6.37 -6.85
N ARG A 276 -7.56 7.12 -5.77
CA ARG A 276 -8.64 6.83 -4.83
C ARG A 276 -9.76 7.85 -5.00
N ALA A 277 -10.99 7.38 -5.04
CA ALA A 277 -12.17 8.22 -5.25
C ALA A 277 -13.29 7.79 -4.30
N PRO A 278 -13.17 8.07 -3.00
CA PRO A 278 -14.19 7.72 -2.02
C PRO A 278 -15.51 8.42 -2.32
N HIS A 279 -16.61 7.74 -2.03
CA HIS A 279 -17.94 8.35 -2.10
C HIS A 279 -18.14 9.29 -0.90
N HIS A 280 -18.92 10.37 -1.05
CA HIS A 280 -19.15 11.36 0.00
C HIS A 280 -19.84 10.83 1.27
N THR A 281 -20.37 9.61 1.22
CA THR A 281 -20.92 8.88 2.38
C THR A 281 -19.86 8.14 3.20
N ILE A 282 -18.58 8.29 2.87
CA ILE A 282 -17.48 7.65 3.60
C ILE A 282 -17.45 8.11 5.07
N SER A 283 -17.14 7.18 5.96
CA SER A 283 -16.96 7.47 7.39
C SER A 283 -15.57 8.04 7.67
N ASP A 284 -15.40 8.70 8.82
CA ASP A 284 -14.08 9.14 9.30
C ASP A 284 -13.07 7.99 9.30
N ALA A 285 -13.50 6.78 9.71
CA ALA A 285 -12.64 5.60 9.76
C ALA A 285 -12.28 5.05 8.37
N GLY A 286 -13.18 5.16 7.38
CA GLY A 286 -12.87 4.76 6.01
C GLY A 286 -11.89 5.72 5.33
N LEU A 287 -12.05 7.03 5.55
CA LEU A 287 -11.17 8.02 4.94
C LEU A 287 -9.77 8.01 5.59
N CYS A 288 -9.73 8.06 6.92
CA CYS A 288 -8.48 8.22 7.67
C CYS A 288 -7.78 6.91 7.99
N GLY A 289 -8.54 5.81 8.00
CA GLY A 289 -8.13 4.54 8.58
C GLY A 289 -8.65 4.39 10.02
N GLY A 290 -8.65 3.15 10.51
CA GLY A 290 -9.21 2.85 11.82
C GLY A 290 -9.35 1.37 12.10
N GLY A 291 -10.27 1.02 12.99
CA GLY A 291 -10.41 -0.34 13.52
C GLY A 291 -9.81 -0.50 14.92
N ALA A 292 -10.00 -1.68 15.51
CA ALA A 292 -9.30 -2.11 16.73
C ALA A 292 -7.78 -2.21 16.46
N HIS A 293 -7.44 -2.71 15.28
CA HIS A 293 -6.10 -2.65 14.69
C HIS A 293 -6.09 -1.54 13.65
N PRO A 294 -5.29 -0.47 13.84
CA PRO A 294 -5.32 0.68 12.95
C PRO A 294 -4.89 0.28 11.53
N THR A 295 -5.83 0.13 10.60
CA THR A 295 -5.54 -0.09 9.18
C THR A 295 -5.47 1.25 8.43
N PRO A 296 -4.75 1.32 7.29
CA PRO A 296 -4.72 2.52 6.46
C PRO A 296 -6.10 2.81 5.86
N GLY A 297 -6.43 4.10 5.71
CA GLY A 297 -7.65 4.56 5.02
C GLY A 297 -7.38 5.02 3.58
N GLU A 298 -8.42 5.53 2.93
CA GLU A 298 -8.35 6.06 1.55
C GLU A 298 -7.27 7.12 1.35
N ILE A 299 -7.00 7.94 2.38
CA ILE A 299 -5.93 8.95 2.35
C ILE A 299 -4.56 8.29 2.17
N SER A 300 -4.24 7.28 2.99
CA SER A 300 -2.96 6.57 2.92
C SER A 300 -2.88 5.69 1.68
N LEU A 301 -3.99 5.10 1.24
CA LEU A 301 -4.04 4.30 0.02
C LEU A 301 -3.84 5.15 -1.26
N ALA A 302 -4.06 6.46 -1.17
CA ALA A 302 -3.78 7.43 -2.24
C ALA A 302 -2.31 7.92 -2.25
N HIS A 303 -1.46 7.41 -1.37
CA HIS A 303 -0.08 7.85 -1.22
C HIS A 303 0.74 7.69 -2.52
N ASN A 304 1.56 8.71 -2.78
CA ASN A 304 2.27 8.98 -4.04
C ASN A 304 1.35 9.02 -5.26
N GLY A 305 0.04 9.21 -5.07
CA GLY A 305 -0.97 9.20 -6.13
C GLY A 305 -1.92 10.38 -6.03
N VAL A 306 -3.18 10.13 -6.36
CA VAL A 306 -4.25 11.13 -6.42
C VAL A 306 -5.41 10.71 -5.52
N LEU A 307 -5.81 11.60 -4.62
CA LEU A 307 -7.07 11.51 -3.89
C LEU A 307 -8.09 12.41 -4.59
N PHE A 308 -9.14 11.81 -5.13
CA PHE A 308 -10.20 12.52 -5.84
C PHE A 308 -11.47 12.62 -4.98
N LEU A 309 -11.91 13.85 -4.71
CA LEU A 309 -13.15 14.12 -3.99
C LEU A 309 -14.17 14.78 -4.93
N ASP A 310 -15.12 13.99 -5.40
CA ASP A 310 -16.22 14.50 -6.22
C ASP A 310 -17.31 15.11 -5.37
N GLU A 311 -17.93 16.19 -5.85
CA GLU A 311 -18.97 16.90 -5.11
C GLU A 311 -18.50 17.31 -3.70
N LEU A 312 -17.36 17.99 -3.60
CA LEU A 312 -16.69 18.32 -2.33
C LEU A 312 -17.63 18.86 -1.22
N PRO A 313 -18.61 19.75 -1.49
CA PRO A 313 -19.58 20.20 -0.48
C PRO A 313 -20.55 19.12 0.04
N GLU A 314 -20.65 17.95 -0.58
CA GLU A 314 -21.52 16.86 -0.10
C GLU A 314 -20.85 15.99 0.96
N PHE A 315 -19.53 16.08 1.11
CA PHE A 315 -18.85 15.45 2.22
C PHE A 315 -19.22 16.09 3.56
N GLN A 316 -19.22 15.27 4.61
CA GLN A 316 -19.39 15.77 5.96
C GLN A 316 -18.21 16.68 6.32
N ARG A 317 -18.50 17.85 6.90
CA ARG A 317 -17.46 18.82 7.27
C ARG A 317 -16.35 18.21 8.13
N ARG A 318 -16.69 17.34 9.08
CA ARG A 318 -15.72 16.66 9.94
C ARG A 318 -14.71 15.84 9.13
N VAL A 319 -15.17 15.11 8.13
CA VAL A 319 -14.36 14.27 7.24
C VAL A 319 -13.37 15.15 6.46
N LEU A 320 -13.83 16.30 5.95
CA LEU A 320 -12.99 17.25 5.22
C LEU A 320 -11.91 17.90 6.10
N GLU A 321 -12.22 18.22 7.35
CA GLU A 321 -11.24 18.83 8.26
C GLU A 321 -10.05 17.91 8.53
N VAL A 322 -10.22 16.58 8.46
CA VAL A 322 -9.12 15.65 8.70
C VAL A 322 -8.05 15.72 7.59
N LEU A 323 -8.43 16.10 6.37
CA LEU A 323 -7.50 16.21 5.23
C LEU A 323 -6.40 17.26 5.44
N ARG A 324 -6.63 18.24 6.33
CA ARG A 324 -5.69 19.34 6.55
C ARG A 324 -4.30 18.87 6.95
N GLN A 325 -4.22 17.96 7.93
CA GLN A 325 -2.92 17.48 8.42
C GLN A 325 -2.18 16.66 7.34
N PRO A 326 -2.80 15.67 6.68
CA PRO A 326 -2.15 14.94 5.58
C PRO A 326 -1.69 15.82 4.42
N MET A 327 -2.46 16.86 4.06
CA MET A 327 -2.08 17.82 3.01
C MET A 327 -0.86 18.67 3.36
N GLU A 328 -0.55 18.85 4.66
CA GLU A 328 0.59 19.64 5.12
C GLU A 328 1.82 18.78 5.46
N GLU A 329 1.61 17.68 6.19
CA GLU A 329 2.69 16.87 6.74
C GLU A 329 3.00 15.64 5.89
N GLY A 330 2.15 15.32 4.91
CA GLY A 330 2.29 14.14 4.06
C GLY A 330 2.15 12.82 4.82
N ARG A 331 1.54 12.84 6.01
CA ARG A 331 1.36 11.67 6.89
C ARG A 331 0.08 11.79 7.71
N ILE A 332 -0.40 10.65 8.22
CA ILE A 332 -1.53 10.59 9.13
C ILE A 332 -1.23 9.68 10.31
N THR A 333 -1.48 10.16 11.53
CA THR A 333 -1.28 9.39 12.76
C THR A 333 -2.62 8.93 13.32
N ILE A 334 -2.81 7.62 13.42
CA ILE A 334 -4.00 7.00 13.98
C ILE A 334 -3.65 6.51 15.39
N SER A 335 -4.21 7.18 16.40
CA SER A 335 -4.07 6.78 17.80
C SER A 335 -5.34 6.06 18.28
N ARG A 336 -5.17 4.89 18.89
CA ARG A 336 -6.21 4.07 19.55
C ARG A 336 -5.73 3.68 20.94
N ALA A 337 -6.65 3.18 21.76
CA ALA A 337 -6.42 2.91 23.18
C ALA A 337 -5.17 2.03 23.45
N GLU A 338 -4.84 1.11 22.54
CA GLU A 338 -3.75 0.15 22.70
C GLU A 338 -2.55 0.39 21.77
N THR A 339 -2.69 1.22 20.72
CA THR A 339 -1.65 1.36 19.69
C THR A 339 -1.76 2.68 18.95
N THR A 340 -0.60 3.26 18.58
CA THR A 340 -0.51 4.45 17.73
C THR A 340 0.35 4.13 16.52
N VAL A 341 -0.18 4.37 15.32
CA VAL A 341 0.49 4.08 14.05
C VAL A 341 0.49 5.33 13.18
N THR A 342 1.59 5.58 12.48
CA THR A 342 1.67 6.64 11.47
C THR A 342 1.79 6.03 10.08
N TYR A 343 0.95 6.50 9.17
CA TYR A 343 0.94 6.10 7.76
C TYR A 343 1.39 7.26 6.88
N PRO A 344 2.21 7.01 5.85
CA PRO A 344 2.50 8.02 4.84
C PRO A 344 1.24 8.32 4.02
N ALA A 345 1.09 9.59 3.64
CA ALA A 345 -0.11 10.16 3.05
C ALA A 345 0.21 11.37 2.15
N ARG A 346 1.33 11.34 1.44
CA ARG A 346 1.64 12.31 0.37
C ARG A 346 0.77 12.01 -0.84
N PHE A 347 -0.30 12.76 -1.07
CA PHE A 347 -1.16 12.61 -2.24
C PHE A 347 -1.44 13.98 -2.86
N MET A 348 -1.76 13.99 -4.16
CA MET A 348 -2.32 15.17 -4.81
C MET A 348 -3.84 15.17 -4.64
N LEU A 349 -4.37 16.22 -4.02
CA LEU A 349 -5.82 16.41 -3.92
C LEU A 349 -6.36 16.99 -5.23
N ILE A 350 -7.26 16.24 -5.87
CA ILE A 350 -8.10 16.76 -6.94
C ILE A 350 -9.53 16.77 -6.43
N ALA A 351 -10.17 17.93 -6.42
CA ALA A 351 -11.56 18.05 -6.00
C ALA A 351 -12.42 18.58 -7.14
N SER A 352 -13.70 18.23 -7.12
CA SER A 352 -14.70 18.87 -7.98
C SER A 352 -15.91 19.31 -7.17
N MET A 353 -16.52 20.42 -7.60
CA MET A 353 -17.81 20.82 -7.09
C MET A 353 -18.65 21.56 -8.12
N ASN A 354 -19.93 21.66 -7.83
CA ASN A 354 -20.84 22.54 -8.52
C ASN A 354 -20.70 23.96 -7.93
N PRO A 355 -20.96 25.03 -8.70
CA PRO A 355 -20.86 26.39 -8.19
C PRO A 355 -21.98 26.74 -7.19
N CYS A 356 -23.09 26.00 -7.21
CA CYS A 356 -24.22 26.12 -6.28
C CYS A 356 -24.98 24.78 -6.18
N PRO A 357 -25.96 24.64 -5.25
CA PRO A 357 -26.75 23.41 -5.14
C PRO A 357 -27.47 22.98 -6.43
N CYS A 358 -27.94 23.95 -7.24
CA CYS A 358 -28.59 23.62 -8.52
C CYS A 358 -27.60 23.47 -9.69
N GLY A 359 -26.31 23.76 -9.50
CA GLY A 359 -25.28 23.62 -10.55
C GLY A 359 -25.19 24.72 -11.60
N HIS A 360 -26.19 25.60 -11.71
CA HIS A 360 -26.31 26.58 -12.81
C HIS A 360 -25.90 28.01 -12.44
N LEU A 361 -25.20 28.20 -11.31
CA LEU A 361 -24.66 29.52 -10.98
C LEU A 361 -23.58 29.90 -12.00
N ASN A 362 -23.78 31.06 -12.65
CA ASN A 362 -22.95 31.57 -13.75
C ASN A 362 -22.98 30.72 -15.03
N ASP A 363 -23.99 29.86 -15.20
CA ASP A 363 -24.20 29.13 -16.45
C ASP A 363 -24.78 30.08 -17.52
N PRO A 364 -24.12 30.24 -18.69
CA PRO A 364 -24.63 31.11 -19.76
C PRO A 364 -25.92 30.59 -20.41
N ASN A 365 -26.20 29.28 -20.27
CA ASN A 365 -27.31 28.62 -20.94
C ASN A 365 -28.51 28.34 -20.03
N GLN A 366 -28.33 28.38 -18.71
CA GLN A 366 -29.39 28.08 -17.74
C GLN A 366 -29.38 29.05 -16.56
N GLU A 367 -30.56 29.57 -16.18
CA GLU A 367 -30.68 30.46 -15.02
C GLU A 367 -30.61 29.69 -13.70
N CYS A 368 -29.81 30.21 -12.77
CA CYS A 368 -29.71 29.68 -11.41
C CYS A 368 -30.96 30.02 -10.58
N VAL A 369 -31.56 29.00 -9.96
CA VAL A 369 -32.73 29.16 -9.06
C VAL A 369 -32.35 29.34 -7.59
N CYS A 370 -31.06 29.28 -7.25
CA CYS A 370 -30.60 29.41 -5.87
C CYS A 370 -30.53 30.87 -5.41
N THR A 371 -31.03 31.13 -4.20
CA THR A 371 -30.86 32.42 -3.52
C THR A 371 -29.39 32.63 -3.10
N PRO A 372 -28.92 33.89 -2.97
CA PRO A 372 -27.56 34.17 -2.49
C PRO A 372 -27.22 33.51 -1.15
N ALA A 373 -28.18 33.43 -0.22
CA ALA A 373 -28.00 32.77 1.07
C ALA A 373 -27.81 31.24 0.94
N GLN A 374 -28.49 30.59 -0.02
CA GLN A 374 -28.31 29.17 -0.29
C GLN A 374 -26.93 28.89 -0.90
N VAL A 375 -26.47 29.75 -1.82
CA VAL A 375 -25.12 29.65 -2.41
C VAL A 375 -24.05 29.80 -1.33
N GLN A 376 -24.15 30.84 -0.48
CA GLN A 376 -23.21 31.05 0.62
C GLN A 376 -23.19 29.88 1.60
N ARG A 377 -24.37 29.32 1.94
CA ARG A 377 -24.44 28.14 2.83
C ARG A 377 -23.79 26.91 2.20
N TYR A 378 -23.97 26.71 0.90
CA TYR A 378 -23.40 25.59 0.17
C TYR A 378 -21.87 25.67 0.12
N LEU A 379 -21.32 26.82 -0.29
CA LEU A 379 -19.88 27.05 -0.33
C LEU A 379 -19.26 27.04 1.08
N GLY A 380 -19.98 27.55 2.08
CA GLY A 380 -19.56 27.55 3.48
C GLY A 380 -19.53 26.17 4.16
N LYS A 381 -19.94 25.10 3.47
CA LYS A 381 -19.69 23.73 3.93
C LYS A 381 -18.20 23.39 3.91
N ILE A 382 -17.44 23.99 3.00
CA ILE A 382 -15.99 23.88 2.92
C ILE A 382 -15.37 24.96 3.80
N SER A 383 -14.40 24.61 4.63
CA SER A 383 -13.74 25.59 5.50
C SER A 383 -12.69 26.40 4.75
N GLY A 384 -12.54 27.67 5.14
CA GLY A 384 -11.47 28.54 4.62
C GLY A 384 -10.08 27.92 4.72
N PRO A 385 -9.67 27.36 5.88
CA PRO A 385 -8.39 26.68 6.01
C PRO A 385 -8.17 25.54 5.01
N LEU A 386 -9.20 24.76 4.67
CA LEU A 386 -9.07 23.72 3.65
C LEU A 386 -8.93 24.33 2.25
N MET A 387 -9.75 25.34 1.93
CA MET A 387 -9.67 26.05 0.65
C MET A 387 -8.30 26.69 0.42
N ASP A 388 -7.68 27.28 1.46
CA ASP A 388 -6.35 27.90 1.37
C ASP A 388 -5.23 26.89 1.05
N ARG A 389 -5.48 25.58 1.22
CA ARG A 389 -4.53 24.49 0.89
C ARG A 389 -4.77 23.90 -0.51
N ILE A 390 -5.72 24.44 -1.26
CA ILE A 390 -5.95 24.10 -2.66
C ILE A 390 -5.35 25.22 -3.51
N ASP A 391 -4.23 24.94 -4.16
CA ASP A 391 -3.45 25.97 -4.85
C ASP A 391 -4.15 26.52 -6.10
N LEU A 392 -4.84 25.65 -6.83
CA LEU A 392 -5.44 25.97 -8.12
C LEU A 392 -6.96 25.82 -8.09
N HIS A 393 -7.66 26.93 -8.32
CA HIS A 393 -9.10 26.94 -8.53
C HIS A 393 -9.38 27.16 -10.01
N VAL A 394 -10.01 26.16 -10.63
CA VAL A 394 -10.22 26.12 -12.06
C VAL A 394 -11.71 26.10 -12.34
N GLU A 395 -12.18 27.10 -13.06
CA GLU A 395 -13.56 27.16 -13.51
C GLU A 395 -13.69 26.43 -14.84
N GLY A 396 -14.51 25.38 -14.86
CA GLY A 396 -14.88 24.65 -16.07
C GLY A 396 -16.14 25.26 -16.66
N ALA A 397 -16.02 25.86 -17.84
CA ALA A 397 -17.18 26.28 -18.62
C ALA A 397 -17.94 25.04 -19.16
N PRO A 398 -19.24 25.15 -19.45
CA PRO A 398 -19.92 24.18 -20.31
C PRO A 398 -19.18 24.10 -21.65
N VAL A 399 -18.93 22.89 -22.15
CA VAL A 399 -18.34 22.70 -23.49
C VAL A 399 -19.43 22.96 -24.52
N ASP A 400 -19.18 23.85 -25.47
CA ASP A 400 -20.10 24.09 -26.59
C ASP A 400 -20.23 22.83 -27.45
N PHE A 401 -21.45 22.54 -27.92
CA PHE A 401 -21.75 21.33 -28.70
C PHE A 401 -20.88 21.22 -29.97
N ASP A 402 -20.50 22.36 -30.56
CA ASP A 402 -19.61 22.44 -31.72
C ASP A 402 -18.18 22.01 -31.39
N GLU A 403 -17.68 22.28 -30.17
CA GLU A 403 -16.37 21.81 -29.71
C GLU A 403 -16.37 20.30 -29.42
N MET A 404 -17.52 19.74 -29.00
CA MET A 404 -17.67 18.30 -28.83
C MET A 404 -17.68 17.55 -30.17
N SER A 405 -18.10 18.19 -31.27
CA SER A 405 -18.22 17.58 -32.60
C SER A 405 -17.02 17.82 -33.53
N ALA A 406 -16.11 18.72 -33.18
CA ALA A 406 -14.90 19.01 -33.94
C ALA A 406 -13.93 17.80 -34.01
N GLU A 407 -13.30 17.59 -35.18
CA GLU A 407 -12.31 16.51 -35.42
C GLU A 407 -10.96 16.72 -34.70
N ARG A 408 -10.79 17.81 -33.92
CA ARG A 408 -9.54 18.08 -33.21
C ARG A 408 -9.34 17.08 -32.07
N THR A 409 -8.41 16.17 -32.25
CA THR A 409 -7.91 15.29 -31.18
C THR A 409 -7.11 16.12 -30.19
N GLY A 410 -7.48 16.08 -28.91
CA GLY A 410 -6.70 16.71 -27.84
C GLY A 410 -5.29 16.11 -27.72
N GLU A 411 -4.41 16.78 -26.97
CA GLU A 411 -3.07 16.25 -26.70
C GLU A 411 -3.14 14.94 -25.90
N SER A 412 -2.25 13.99 -26.21
CA SER A 412 -2.20 12.72 -25.50
C SER A 412 -1.60 12.87 -24.10
N SER A 413 -2.01 12.00 -23.17
CA SER A 413 -1.45 11.93 -21.82
C SER A 413 0.07 11.79 -21.83
N ALA A 414 0.61 10.99 -22.75
CA ALA A 414 2.05 10.80 -22.88
C ALA A 414 2.78 12.09 -23.29
N THR A 415 2.18 12.92 -24.14
CA THR A 415 2.78 14.19 -24.58
C THR A 415 2.79 15.20 -23.44
N VAL A 416 1.67 15.32 -22.72
CA VAL A 416 1.58 16.19 -21.53
C VAL A 416 2.54 15.72 -20.44
N ARG A 417 2.59 14.40 -20.16
CA ARG A 417 3.49 13.82 -19.16
C ARG A 417 4.95 14.14 -19.43
N LYS A 418 5.40 14.12 -20.68
CA LYS A 418 6.78 14.50 -21.04
C LYS A 418 7.11 15.92 -20.62
N ARG A 419 6.20 16.87 -20.82
CA ARG A 419 6.39 18.28 -20.39
C ARG A 419 6.41 18.40 -18.87
N VAL A 420 5.51 17.67 -18.19
CA VAL A 420 5.46 17.61 -16.72
C VAL A 420 6.77 17.08 -16.13
N VAL A 421 7.29 15.98 -16.69
CA VAL A 421 8.57 15.39 -16.27
C VAL A 421 9.72 16.37 -16.49
N GLN A 422 9.81 16.99 -17.67
CA GLN A 422 10.84 18.00 -17.95
C GLN A 422 10.80 19.18 -16.97
N ALA A 423 9.60 19.65 -16.61
CA ALA A 423 9.45 20.72 -15.62
C ALA A 423 9.97 20.29 -14.24
N ARG A 424 9.68 19.04 -13.81
CA ARG A 424 10.20 18.49 -12.56
C ARG A 424 11.71 18.30 -12.58
N GLU A 425 12.27 17.78 -13.67
CA GLU A 425 13.72 17.64 -13.82
C GLU A 425 14.44 18.99 -13.68
N GLN A 426 13.93 20.03 -14.33
CA GLN A 426 14.47 21.39 -14.18
C GLN A 426 14.35 21.91 -12.75
N GLN A 427 13.24 21.62 -12.08
CA GLN A 427 13.04 21.98 -10.67
C GLN A 427 14.04 21.25 -9.76
N SER A 428 14.24 19.94 -9.93
CA SER A 428 15.20 19.14 -9.18
C SER A 428 16.63 19.64 -9.39
N CYS A 429 17.02 19.97 -10.64
CA CYS A 429 18.32 20.59 -10.88
C CYS A 429 18.47 21.96 -10.20
N ARG A 430 17.41 22.77 -10.16
CA ARG A 430 17.43 24.09 -9.52
C ARG A 430 17.56 24.01 -7.99
N PHE A 431 17.01 22.98 -7.37
CA PHE A 431 16.98 22.81 -5.92
C PHE A 431 17.89 21.69 -5.40
N GLY A 432 18.79 21.15 -6.22
CA GLY A 432 19.66 20.03 -5.83
C GLY A 432 20.56 20.32 -4.61
N ASP A 433 20.88 21.58 -4.35
CA ASP A 433 21.67 22.02 -3.18
C ASP A 433 20.82 22.32 -1.93
N ALA A 434 19.49 22.18 -2.03
CA ALA A 434 18.53 22.48 -0.96
C ALA A 434 17.68 21.23 -0.64
N PRO A 435 18.21 20.28 0.15
CA PRO A 435 17.55 19.00 0.42
C PRO A 435 16.17 19.14 1.07
N ASP A 436 15.93 20.25 1.78
CA ASP A 436 14.67 20.49 2.50
C ASP A 436 13.57 21.16 1.65
N ILE A 437 13.86 21.53 0.39
CA ILE A 437 12.91 22.31 -0.40
C ILE A 437 11.95 21.42 -1.20
N TYR A 438 12.35 20.24 -1.69
CA TYR A 438 11.45 19.23 -2.27
C TYR A 438 12.15 17.86 -2.37
N SER A 439 11.66 16.83 -1.65
CA SER A 439 12.00 15.41 -1.84
C SER A 439 10.74 14.59 -2.16
#